data_AF-A0A8T5BKC1-F1
#
_entry.id   AF-A0A8T5BKC1-F1
#
_cell.length_a   1.000
_cell.length_b   1.000
_cell.length_c   1.000
_cell.angle_alpha   90.00
_cell.angle_beta   90.00
_cell.angle_gamma   90.00
#
_symmetry.space_group_name_H-M   'P 1'
#
loop_
_entity.id
_entity.type
_entity.pdbx_description
1 polymer ?
#
loop_
_entity_poly.entity_id
_entity_poly.type
_entity_poly.pdbx_seq_one_letter_code
_entity_poly.pdbx_strand_id
1 'polypeptide(L)'
;MKKAKRSVEEIESFCGWDYLLKLIKKCEQEKDRALISALFETGGRVSEVLMLKKDNFIVQEPYLVVKAMPVIKRYKKIQDYIDIKGRKRWKTEKKKATRTFPIHLKEPLCEFLLDYIKKLETDRLFNISRVQAYRIIRKLDSNIFPHWFRAQRASQLALEYGFDIHDLIDFFNWKNIQIATHYSHMGWKGLANKMKR
;
A
#
# COMPACT_ATOMS: atom_id res chain seq x y z
N MET A 1 -3.25 -30.49 -4.40
CA MET A 1 -3.78 -29.67 -3.27
C MET A 1 -4.09 -28.26 -3.77
N LYS A 2 -5.33 -27.78 -3.70
CA LYS A 2 -5.66 -26.37 -3.99
C LYS A 2 -4.99 -25.50 -2.92
N LYS A 3 -4.06 -24.61 -3.29
CA LYS A 3 -3.52 -23.61 -2.37
C LYS A 3 -4.68 -22.76 -1.83
N ALA A 4 -4.82 -22.71 -0.51
CA ALA A 4 -5.78 -21.82 0.15
C ALA A 4 -5.57 -20.39 -0.37
N LYS A 5 -6.66 -19.74 -0.77
CA LYS A 5 -6.64 -18.39 -1.30
C LYS A 5 -6.42 -17.44 -0.13
N ARG A 6 -5.16 -17.09 0.14
CA ARG A 6 -4.79 -16.21 1.28
C ARG A 6 -5.52 -14.89 1.18
N SER A 7 -6.28 -14.54 2.22
CA SER A 7 -7.03 -13.29 2.33
C SER A 7 -6.25 -12.29 3.19
N VAL A 8 -6.36 -11.01 2.86
CA VAL A 8 -5.86 -9.93 3.73
C VAL A 8 -6.73 -9.73 4.97
N GLU A 9 -7.92 -10.33 5.00
CA GLU A 9 -8.84 -10.31 6.14
C GLU A 9 -8.26 -11.03 7.37
N GLU A 10 -7.24 -11.88 7.20
CA GLU A 10 -6.54 -12.53 8.32
C GLU A 10 -5.55 -11.59 9.04
N ILE A 11 -5.31 -10.39 8.51
CA ILE A 11 -4.37 -9.43 9.09
C ILE A 11 -5.14 -8.49 10.02
N GLU A 12 -5.12 -8.81 11.31
CA GLU A 12 -5.81 -8.03 12.35
C GLU A 12 -4.93 -6.94 12.98
N SER A 13 -3.60 -7.06 12.88
CA SER A 13 -2.67 -6.12 13.52
C SER A 13 -1.37 -5.91 12.75
N PHE A 14 -0.71 -4.79 13.05
CA PHE A 14 0.59 -4.45 12.50
C PHE A 14 1.66 -5.43 13.01
N CYS A 15 2.45 -5.99 12.09
CA CYS A 15 3.52 -6.94 12.36
C CYS A 15 4.73 -6.35 13.11
N GLY A 16 4.78 -5.03 13.28
CA GLY A 16 5.86 -4.33 13.94
C GLY A 16 7.04 -4.02 13.01
N TRP A 17 7.76 -2.96 13.35
CA TRP A 17 8.93 -2.50 12.61
C TRP A 17 10.06 -3.53 12.56
N ASP A 18 10.28 -4.28 13.64
CA ASP A 18 11.34 -5.29 13.72
C ASP A 18 11.22 -6.36 12.63
N TYR A 19 9.99 -6.82 12.35
CA TYR A 19 9.77 -7.80 11.30
C TYR A 19 10.02 -7.20 9.92
N LEU A 20 9.55 -5.98 9.67
CA LEU A 20 9.80 -5.28 8.40
C LEU A 20 11.31 -5.03 8.17
N LEU A 21 12.03 -4.58 9.19
CA LEU A 21 13.48 -4.38 9.13
C LEU A 21 14.22 -5.70 8.93
N LYS A 22 13.73 -6.81 9.48
CA LYS A 22 14.27 -8.15 9.18
C LYS A 22 14.08 -8.53 7.71
N LEU A 23 12.99 -8.14 7.06
CA LEU A 23 12.81 -8.34 5.62
C LEU A 23 13.79 -7.49 4.81
N ILE A 24 14.01 -6.22 5.20
CA ILE A 24 14.99 -5.34 4.56
C ILE A 24 16.40 -5.90 4.66
N LYS A 25 16.80 -6.41 5.83
CA LYS A 25 18.13 -7.02 6.05
C LYS A 25 18.36 -8.26 5.16
N LYS A 26 17.31 -8.98 4.78
CA LYS A 26 17.40 -10.12 3.84
C LYS A 26 17.53 -9.71 2.38
N CYS A 27 17.28 -8.44 2.03
CA CYS A 27 17.37 -7.96 0.67
C CYS A 27 18.83 -7.69 0.32
N GLU A 28 19.34 -8.41 -0.69
CA GLU A 28 20.72 -8.23 -1.20
C GLU A 28 20.86 -6.86 -1.91
N GLN A 29 19.89 -6.51 -2.77
CA GLN A 29 19.95 -5.32 -3.61
C GLN A 29 19.25 -4.10 -2.97
N GLU A 30 19.81 -2.91 -3.19
CA GLU A 30 19.20 -1.65 -2.75
C GLU A 30 17.80 -1.43 -3.33
N LYS A 31 17.63 -1.78 -4.61
CA LYS A 31 16.33 -1.76 -5.30
C LYS A 31 15.28 -2.62 -4.60
N ASP A 32 15.66 -3.77 -4.05
CA ASP A 32 14.73 -4.66 -3.36
C ASP A 32 14.32 -4.05 -2.01
N ARG A 33 15.27 -3.48 -1.26
CA ARG A 33 14.98 -2.72 -0.02
C ARG A 33 14.02 -1.58 -0.30
N ALA A 34 14.27 -0.81 -1.36
CA ALA A 34 13.41 0.29 -1.79
C ALA A 34 12.03 -0.19 -2.25
N LEU A 35 11.93 -1.33 -2.93
CA LEU A 35 10.65 -1.91 -3.35
C LEU A 35 9.79 -2.29 -2.14
N ILE A 36 10.37 -2.98 -1.16
CA ILE A 36 9.66 -3.35 0.07
C ILE A 36 9.21 -2.10 0.82
N SER A 37 10.10 -1.11 0.94
CA SER A 37 9.80 0.16 1.59
C SER A 37 8.68 0.90 0.87
N ALA A 38 8.72 1.03 -0.46
CA ALA A 38 7.67 1.66 -1.25
C ALA A 38 6.32 0.94 -1.14
N LEU A 39 6.31 -0.40 -1.13
CA LEU A 39 5.08 -1.19 -0.98
C LEU A 39 4.41 -0.95 0.37
N PHE A 40 5.20 -0.90 1.44
CA PHE A 40 4.70 -0.61 2.77
C PHE A 40 4.30 0.86 2.90
N GLU A 41 5.23 1.79 2.71
CA GLU A 41 5.04 3.21 3.01
C GLU A 41 3.89 3.85 2.23
N THR A 42 3.75 3.49 0.95
CA THR A 42 2.64 3.96 0.13
C THR A 42 1.35 3.18 0.39
N GLY A 43 1.47 1.96 0.90
CA GLY A 43 0.40 0.98 0.96
C GLY A 43 -0.30 0.75 -0.39
N GLY A 44 0.39 0.99 -1.51
CA GLY A 44 -0.15 0.84 -2.86
C GLY A 44 -0.34 -0.62 -3.27
N ARG A 45 -1.20 -0.86 -4.27
CA ARG A 45 -1.14 -2.14 -5.00
C ARG A 45 0.19 -2.20 -5.75
N VAL A 46 0.74 -3.40 -5.93
CA VAL A 46 2.01 -3.58 -6.65
C VAL A 46 2.02 -2.87 -8.01
N SER A 47 0.93 -2.94 -8.77
CA SER A 47 0.82 -2.22 -10.05
C SER A 47 0.93 -0.70 -9.90
N GLU A 48 0.36 -0.13 -8.84
CA GLU A 48 0.37 1.31 -8.57
C GLU A 48 1.79 1.75 -8.16
N VAL A 49 2.44 0.96 -7.29
CA VAL A 49 3.81 1.22 -6.85
C VAL A 49 4.80 1.14 -8.01
N LEU A 50 4.67 0.14 -8.89
CA LEU A 50 5.52 0.01 -10.06
C LEU A 50 5.30 1.11 -11.12
N MET A 51 4.26 1.93 -10.99
CA MET A 51 4.00 3.10 -11.84
C MET A 51 4.58 4.41 -11.26
N LEU A 52 5.09 4.38 -10.03
CA LEU A 52 5.69 5.56 -9.41
C LEU A 52 6.96 6.01 -10.14
N LYS A 53 7.13 7.32 -10.16
CA LYS A 53 8.24 8.05 -10.74
C LYS A 53 8.95 8.87 -9.68
N LYS A 54 10.18 9.29 -9.95
CA LYS A 54 10.96 10.19 -9.07
C LYS A 54 10.17 11.45 -8.74
N ASP A 55 9.53 12.04 -9.73
CA ASP A 55 8.73 13.25 -9.58
C ASP A 55 7.46 13.07 -8.76
N ASN A 56 7.06 11.83 -8.39
CA ASN A 56 5.97 11.65 -7.44
C ASN A 56 6.36 12.00 -6.00
N PHE A 57 7.63 12.24 -5.70
CA PHE A 57 8.11 12.43 -4.34
C PHE A 57 8.61 13.87 -4.12
N ILE A 58 8.15 14.51 -3.05
CA ILE A 58 8.63 15.82 -2.61
C ILE A 58 8.97 15.70 -1.12
N VAL A 59 10.18 16.11 -0.75
CA VAL A 59 10.55 16.25 0.66
C VAL A 59 9.98 17.58 1.17
N GLN A 60 9.12 17.51 2.19
CA GLN A 60 8.54 18.64 2.91
C GLN A 60 8.57 18.29 4.40
N GLU A 61 9.68 18.60 5.09
CA GLU A 61 9.90 18.16 6.47
C GLU A 61 8.73 18.55 7.40
N PRO A 62 8.28 17.62 8.27
CA PRO A 62 8.87 16.32 8.60
C PRO A 62 8.43 15.15 7.69
N TYR A 63 7.88 15.43 6.50
CA TYR A 63 7.25 14.44 5.63
C TYR A 63 7.95 14.26 4.27
N LEU A 64 7.85 13.04 3.74
CA LEU A 64 7.99 12.74 2.32
C LEU A 64 6.58 12.70 1.72
N VAL A 65 6.23 13.71 0.92
CA VAL A 65 4.92 13.78 0.26
C VAL A 65 4.95 12.99 -1.04
N VAL A 66 4.07 11.99 -1.15
CA VAL A 66 3.85 11.23 -2.39
C VAL A 66 2.71 11.88 -3.14
N LYS A 67 3.01 12.72 -4.13
CA LYS A 67 2.01 13.40 -4.97
C LYS A 67 1.57 12.56 -6.16
N ALA A 68 0.28 12.67 -6.47
CA ALA A 68 -0.32 12.13 -7.68
C ALA A 68 -0.04 10.63 -7.93
N MET A 69 0.06 9.81 -6.87
CA MET A 69 0.20 8.36 -7.00
C MET A 69 -1.00 7.79 -7.75
N PRO A 70 -0.81 7.03 -8.84
CA PRO A 70 -1.92 6.45 -9.60
C PRO A 70 -2.75 5.48 -8.76
N VAL A 71 -4.06 5.54 -8.90
CA VAL A 71 -5.00 4.60 -8.26
C VAL A 71 -5.71 3.80 -9.34
N ILE A 72 -5.40 2.51 -9.42
CA ILE A 72 -6.00 1.64 -10.44
C ILE A 72 -7.37 1.13 -9.99
N LYS A 73 -8.05 0.38 -10.87
CA LYS A 73 -9.40 -0.17 -10.65
C LYS A 73 -10.42 0.91 -10.30
N ARG A 74 -10.32 2.05 -10.96
CA ARG A 74 -11.29 3.14 -10.87
C ARG A 74 -12.11 3.09 -12.14
N TYR A 75 -13.40 2.87 -11.95
CA TYR A 75 -14.37 2.74 -13.02
C TYR A 75 -15.53 3.67 -12.77
N LYS A 76 -16.07 4.26 -13.84
CA LYS A 76 -17.33 4.99 -13.86
C LYS A 76 -18.35 4.14 -14.62
N LYS A 77 -19.55 4.01 -14.06
CA LYS A 77 -20.69 3.37 -14.71
C LYS A 77 -21.23 4.31 -15.78
N ILE A 78 -21.36 3.84 -17.02
CA ILE A 78 -21.82 4.64 -18.16
C ILE A 78 -23.30 4.39 -18.41
N GLN A 79 -23.68 3.12 -18.55
CA GLN A 79 -25.04 2.73 -18.90
C GLN A 79 -25.38 1.34 -18.35
N ASP A 80 -26.68 1.13 -18.21
CA ASP A 80 -27.30 -0.18 -17.97
C ASP A 80 -27.57 -0.86 -19.30
N TYR A 81 -27.44 -2.18 -19.34
CA TYR A 81 -27.90 -2.98 -20.48
C TYR A 81 -28.40 -4.35 -20.01
N ILE A 82 -29.25 -4.98 -20.81
CA ILE A 82 -29.74 -6.34 -20.56
C ILE A 82 -28.92 -7.28 -21.45
N ASP A 83 -28.29 -8.30 -20.87
CA ASP A 83 -27.58 -9.31 -21.65
C ASP A 83 -28.55 -10.28 -22.34
N ILE A 84 -28.04 -11.09 -23.27
CA ILE A 84 -28.83 -12.10 -24.00
C ILE A 84 -29.56 -13.11 -23.10
N LYS A 85 -29.23 -13.19 -21.81
CA LYS A 85 -29.86 -14.06 -20.80
C LYS A 85 -30.84 -13.29 -19.90
N GLY A 86 -31.23 -12.08 -20.28
CA GLY A 86 -32.16 -11.23 -19.53
C GLY A 86 -31.55 -10.61 -18.27
N ARG A 87 -30.23 -10.68 -18.05
CA ARG A 87 -29.60 -10.18 -16.81
C ARG A 87 -29.20 -8.72 -16.97
N LYS A 88 -29.51 -7.90 -15.96
CA LYS A 88 -29.03 -6.51 -15.88
C LYS A 88 -27.51 -6.50 -15.71
N ARG A 89 -26.83 -5.76 -16.59
CA ARG A 89 -25.38 -5.57 -16.62
C ARG A 89 -25.05 -4.08 -16.73
N TRP A 90 -23.79 -3.77 -16.48
CA TRP A 90 -23.28 -2.40 -16.45
C TRP A 90 -22.13 -2.27 -17.44
N LYS A 91 -22.18 -1.26 -18.31
CA LYS A 91 -20.99 -0.85 -19.08
C LYS A 91 -20.21 0.15 -18.24
N THR A 92 -18.89 -0.03 -18.16
CA THR A 92 -18.00 0.83 -17.37
C THR A 92 -16.83 1.33 -18.18
N GLU A 93 -16.34 2.52 -17.85
CA GLU A 93 -15.11 3.12 -18.38
C GLU A 93 -14.05 3.25 -17.29
N LYS A 94 -12.77 3.15 -17.65
CA LYS A 94 -11.66 3.41 -16.74
C LYS A 94 -11.58 4.91 -16.45
N LYS A 95 -11.62 5.26 -15.16
CA LYS A 95 -11.41 6.63 -14.68
C LYS A 95 -9.95 6.79 -14.24
N LYS A 96 -9.26 7.82 -14.76
CA LYS A 96 -7.97 8.25 -14.21
C LYS A 96 -8.20 8.79 -12.80
N ALA A 97 -7.45 8.28 -11.84
CA ALA A 97 -7.50 8.73 -10.47
C ALA A 97 -6.11 8.67 -9.87
N THR A 98 -5.85 9.61 -8.98
CA THR A 98 -4.62 9.70 -8.22
C THR A 98 -4.94 9.94 -6.75
N ARG A 99 -3.95 9.79 -5.90
CA ARG A 99 -3.99 10.21 -4.49
C ARG A 99 -2.69 10.86 -4.10
N THR A 100 -2.76 11.75 -3.12
CA THR A 100 -1.60 12.39 -2.50
C THR A 100 -1.67 12.14 -1.00
N PHE A 101 -0.54 11.75 -0.40
CA PHE A 101 -0.48 11.45 1.03
C PHE A 101 0.96 11.66 1.56
N PRO A 102 1.11 11.97 2.85
CA PRO A 102 2.41 12.08 3.49
C PRO A 102 2.92 10.72 3.99
N ILE A 103 4.24 10.56 4.02
CA ILE A 103 4.98 9.55 4.78
C ILE A 103 5.86 10.29 5.77
N HIS A 104 5.88 9.91 7.05
CA HIS A 104 6.73 10.59 8.02
C HIS A 104 8.20 10.18 7.84
N LEU A 105 9.13 11.14 7.77
CA LEU A 105 10.55 10.85 7.47
C LEU A 105 11.25 10.01 8.54
N LYS A 106 10.73 10.01 9.77
CA LYS A 106 11.22 9.16 10.87
C LYS A 106 10.76 7.70 10.80
N GLU A 107 9.89 7.32 9.87
CA GLU A 107 9.49 5.93 9.73
C GLU A 107 10.69 5.07 9.29
N PRO A 108 10.96 3.92 9.95
CA PRO A 108 12.18 3.14 9.70
C PRO A 108 12.38 2.66 8.25
N LEU A 109 11.32 2.58 7.45
CA LEU A 109 11.44 2.19 6.04
C LEU A 109 11.59 3.40 5.09
N CYS A 110 11.31 4.61 5.55
CA CYS A 110 11.35 5.80 4.72
C CYS A 110 12.78 6.08 4.19
N GLU A 111 13.80 5.84 5.01
CA GLU A 111 15.20 6.08 4.64
C GLU A 111 15.63 5.28 3.39
N PHE A 112 15.30 3.98 3.34
CA PHE A 112 15.67 3.12 2.22
C PHE A 112 14.99 3.52 0.91
N LEU A 113 13.76 4.02 1.01
CA LEU A 113 13.04 4.56 -0.13
C LEU A 113 13.66 5.88 -0.60
N LEU A 114 13.90 6.80 0.33
CA LEU A 114 14.43 8.13 0.04
C LEU A 114 15.84 8.07 -0.55
N ASP A 115 16.72 7.25 0.00
CA ASP A 115 18.08 7.07 -0.50
C ASP A 115 18.09 6.51 -1.92
N TYR A 116 17.22 5.56 -2.20
CA TYR A 116 17.07 5.01 -3.54
C TYR A 116 16.54 6.05 -4.55
N ILE A 117 15.55 6.86 -4.15
CA ILE A 117 15.03 7.96 -4.98
C ILE A 117 16.12 8.98 -5.32
N LYS A 118 16.97 9.34 -4.33
CA LYS A 118 18.06 10.31 -4.53
C LYS A 118 19.07 9.83 -5.57
N LYS A 119 19.44 8.54 -5.53
CA LYS A 119 20.39 7.92 -6.46
C LYS A 119 19.80 7.56 -7.81
N LEU A 120 18.48 7.67 -7.98
CA LEU A 120 17.82 7.24 -9.20
C LEU A 120 18.16 8.17 -10.37
N GLU A 121 18.78 7.61 -11.40
CA GLU A 121 19.09 8.29 -12.66
C GLU A 121 17.93 8.27 -13.66
N THR A 122 17.01 7.31 -13.51
CA THR A 122 15.85 7.15 -14.39
C THR A 122 14.59 7.78 -13.80
N ASP A 123 13.62 8.13 -14.64
CA ASP A 123 12.33 8.69 -14.18
C ASP A 123 11.51 7.67 -13.37
N ARG A 124 11.41 6.43 -13.85
CA ARG A 124 10.57 5.40 -13.22
C ARG A 124 11.29 4.77 -12.03
N LEU A 125 10.62 4.73 -10.88
CA LEU A 125 11.21 4.22 -9.63
C LEU A 125 11.61 2.74 -9.75
N PHE A 126 10.74 1.90 -10.33
CA PHE A 126 11.03 0.48 -10.49
C PHE A 126 10.77 0.00 -11.91
N ASN A 127 11.83 -0.40 -12.62
CA ASN A 127 11.72 -1.02 -13.93
C ASN A 127 11.68 -2.55 -13.83
N ILE A 128 10.65 -3.08 -13.16
CA ILE A 128 10.42 -4.53 -13.01
C ILE A 128 8.96 -4.89 -13.29
N SER A 129 8.70 -6.15 -13.62
CA SER A 129 7.34 -6.66 -13.79
C SER A 129 6.67 -6.98 -12.44
N ARG A 130 5.34 -7.05 -12.43
CA ARG A 130 4.56 -7.50 -11.26
C ARG A 130 4.93 -8.91 -10.82
N VAL A 131 5.29 -9.78 -11.77
CA VAL A 131 5.70 -11.16 -11.51
C VAL A 131 7.06 -11.16 -10.81
N GLN A 132 8.00 -10.33 -11.27
CA GLN A 132 9.30 -10.19 -10.62
C GLN A 132 9.18 -9.61 -9.21
N ALA A 133 8.40 -8.54 -9.03
CA ALA A 133 8.11 -7.99 -7.71
C ALA A 133 7.53 -9.05 -6.76
N TYR A 134 6.57 -9.86 -7.24
CA TYR A 134 6.03 -10.98 -6.49
C TYR A 134 7.10 -12.01 -6.12
N ARG A 135 7.98 -12.41 -7.06
CA ARG A 135 9.07 -13.36 -6.79
C ARG A 135 10.06 -12.85 -5.73
N ILE A 136 10.44 -11.57 -5.81
CA ILE A 136 11.31 -10.91 -4.82
C ILE A 136 10.70 -11.04 -3.43
N ILE A 137 9.45 -10.59 -3.27
CA ILE A 137 8.72 -10.63 -2.00
C ILE A 137 8.63 -12.06 -1.44
N ARG A 138 8.32 -13.04 -2.30
CA ARG A 138 8.17 -14.45 -1.91
C ARG A 138 9.48 -15.15 -1.57
N LYS A 139 10.62 -14.65 -2.04
CA LYS A 139 11.96 -15.12 -1.66
C LYS A 139 12.28 -14.70 -0.22
N LEU A 140 11.80 -13.53 0.23
CA LEU A 140 12.07 -13.01 1.58
C LEU A 140 11.29 -13.76 2.67
N ASP A 141 10.01 -14.01 2.40
CA ASP A 141 9.14 -14.83 3.22
C ASP A 141 8.03 -15.43 2.34
N SER A 142 7.80 -16.74 2.48
CA SER A 142 6.81 -17.45 1.69
C SER A 142 5.37 -17.13 2.12
N ASN A 143 5.15 -16.44 3.22
CA ASN A 143 3.84 -16.08 3.75
C ASN A 143 3.34 -14.72 3.29
N ILE A 144 4.24 -13.82 2.91
CA ILE A 144 3.91 -12.47 2.46
C ILE A 144 3.62 -12.40 0.95
N PHE A 145 2.99 -11.31 0.53
CA PHE A 145 2.61 -11.01 -0.85
C PHE A 145 2.39 -9.49 -1.00
N PRO A 146 2.36 -8.90 -2.21
CA PRO A 146 2.34 -7.43 -2.31
C PRO A 146 1.17 -6.74 -1.59
N HIS A 147 -0.01 -7.36 -1.58
CA HIS A 147 -1.17 -6.77 -0.90
C HIS A 147 -1.11 -6.92 0.64
N TRP A 148 -0.25 -7.80 1.16
CA TRP A 148 0.04 -7.90 2.59
C TRP A 148 0.64 -6.58 3.12
N PHE A 149 1.59 -5.97 2.39
CA PHE A 149 2.17 -4.68 2.79
C PHE A 149 1.13 -3.56 2.90
N ARG A 150 0.14 -3.54 2.01
CA ARG A 150 -0.98 -2.58 2.08
C ARG A 150 -1.78 -2.74 3.37
N ALA A 151 -2.11 -3.98 3.73
CA ALA A 151 -2.82 -4.27 4.97
C ALA A 151 -1.98 -3.87 6.19
N GLN A 152 -0.68 -4.19 6.18
CA GLN A 152 0.25 -3.81 7.24
C GLN A 152 0.36 -2.29 7.41
N ARG A 153 0.41 -1.52 6.31
CA ARG A 153 0.39 -0.05 6.36
C ARG A 153 -0.91 0.47 6.96
N ALA A 154 -2.06 -0.09 6.58
CA ALA A 154 -3.35 0.32 7.16
C ALA A 154 -3.41 0.06 8.67
N SER A 155 -2.99 -1.14 9.11
CA SER A 155 -2.92 -1.47 10.53
C SER A 155 -1.92 -0.60 11.29
N GLN A 156 -0.76 -0.27 10.69
CA GLN A 156 0.23 0.61 11.32
C GLN A 156 -0.31 2.03 11.47
N LEU A 157 -0.95 2.58 10.43
CA LEU A 157 -1.54 3.91 10.47
C LEU A 157 -2.61 4.03 11.57
N ALA A 158 -3.46 3.01 11.69
CA ALA A 158 -4.46 2.95 12.75
C ALA A 158 -3.82 2.83 14.15
N LEU A 159 -2.84 1.94 14.32
CA LEU A 159 -2.23 1.63 15.62
C LEU A 159 -1.34 2.76 16.15
N GLU A 160 -0.46 3.30 15.33
CA GLU A 160 0.59 4.22 15.77
C GLU A 160 0.17 5.69 15.62
N TYR A 161 -0.50 6.04 14.52
CA TYR A 161 -0.95 7.41 14.28
C TYR A 161 -2.39 7.67 14.77
N GLY A 162 -3.17 6.60 15.00
CA GLY A 162 -4.54 6.70 15.48
C GLY A 162 -5.56 6.96 14.37
N PHE A 163 -5.19 6.70 13.11
CA PHE A 163 -6.05 6.91 11.94
C PHE A 163 -7.38 6.17 12.11
N ASP A 164 -8.47 6.89 11.89
CA ASP A 164 -9.80 6.32 11.88
C ASP A 164 -10.24 5.85 10.49
N ILE A 165 -11.50 5.48 10.36
CA ILE A 165 -12.08 5.00 9.10
C ILE A 165 -11.95 6.04 7.99
N HIS A 166 -12.19 7.32 8.28
CA HIS A 166 -12.15 8.40 7.30
C HIS A 166 -10.71 8.69 6.88
N ASP A 167 -9.77 8.74 7.84
CA ASP A 167 -8.35 8.92 7.55
C ASP A 167 -7.82 7.81 6.63
N LEU A 168 -8.18 6.55 6.92
CA LEU A 168 -7.79 5.41 6.09
C LEU A 168 -8.44 5.46 4.70
N ILE A 169 -9.71 5.87 4.61
CA ILE A 169 -10.39 6.05 3.33
C ILE A 169 -9.64 7.08 2.47
N ASP A 170 -9.25 8.21 3.05
CA ASP A 170 -8.56 9.28 2.35
C ASP A 170 -7.14 8.85 1.96
N PHE A 171 -6.38 8.30 2.90
CA PHE A 171 -5.02 7.80 2.65
C PHE A 171 -5.03 6.76 1.53
N PHE A 172 -5.92 5.77 1.59
CA PHE A 172 -5.97 4.66 0.64
C PHE A 172 -6.81 4.91 -0.62
N ASN A 173 -7.53 6.04 -0.64
CA ASN A 173 -8.59 6.37 -1.59
C ASN A 173 -9.59 5.21 -1.72
N TRP A 174 -9.99 4.56 -0.62
CA TRP A 174 -10.91 3.42 -0.67
C TRP A 174 -12.34 3.86 -0.98
N LYS A 175 -13.08 3.06 -1.77
CA LYS A 175 -14.51 3.32 -2.07
C LYS A 175 -15.48 2.65 -1.11
N ASN A 176 -15.01 1.60 -0.45
CA ASN A 176 -15.83 0.72 0.37
C ASN A 176 -15.37 0.93 1.82
N ILE A 177 -16.31 1.37 2.65
CA ILE A 177 -16.06 1.72 4.05
C ILE A 177 -15.74 0.47 4.87
N GLN A 178 -16.35 -0.67 4.54
CA GLN A 178 -16.15 -1.94 5.24
C GLN A 178 -14.68 -2.40 5.22
N ILE A 179 -13.93 -2.11 4.15
CA ILE A 179 -12.49 -2.38 4.09
C ILE A 179 -11.74 -1.55 5.13
N ALA A 180 -12.11 -0.28 5.30
CA ALA A 180 -11.47 0.59 6.30
C ALA A 180 -11.82 0.17 7.73
N THR A 181 -13.08 -0.26 7.96
CA THR A 181 -13.54 -0.76 9.26
C THR A 181 -12.69 -1.90 9.79
N HIS A 182 -12.28 -2.83 8.92
CA HIS A 182 -11.42 -3.96 9.29
C HIS A 182 -10.10 -3.51 9.95
N TYR A 183 -9.49 -2.44 9.43
CA TYR A 183 -8.19 -1.95 9.91
C TYR A 183 -8.31 -0.89 11.00
N SER A 184 -9.45 -0.19 11.10
CA SER A 184 -9.67 0.83 12.14
C SER A 184 -10.00 0.23 13.50
N HIS A 185 -10.37 -1.05 13.58
CA HIS A 185 -10.59 -1.74 14.85
C HIS A 185 -9.27 -1.86 15.61
N MET A 186 -9.02 -0.90 16.49
CA MET A 186 -7.91 -0.92 17.41
C MET A 186 -8.16 -2.01 18.45
N GLY A 187 -7.34 -3.05 18.47
CA GLY A 187 -7.25 -3.94 19.63
C GLY A 187 -6.88 -3.16 20.89
N TRP A 188 -6.92 -3.80 22.06
CA TRP A 188 -6.73 -3.14 23.36
C TRP A 188 -5.50 -2.22 23.45
N LYS A 189 -4.41 -2.55 22.74
CA LYS A 189 -3.19 -1.71 22.66
C LYS A 189 -3.45 -0.34 22.03
N GLY A 190 -4.23 -0.30 20.94
CA GLY A 190 -4.56 0.96 20.27
C GLY A 190 -5.53 1.80 21.10
N LEU A 191 -6.48 1.17 21.79
CA LEU A 191 -7.34 1.85 22.77
C LEU A 191 -6.51 2.46 23.91
N ALA A 192 -5.61 1.68 24.51
CA ALA A 192 -4.71 2.16 25.56
C ALA A 192 -3.82 3.33 25.08
N ASN A 193 -3.39 3.31 23.81
CA ASN A 193 -2.61 4.41 23.24
C ASN A 193 -3.44 5.69 23.07
N LYS A 194 -4.71 5.58 22.66
CA LYS A 194 -5.61 6.74 22.59
C LYS A 194 -5.90 7.35 23.97
N MET A 195 -5.93 6.54 25.02
CA MET A 195 -6.13 7.02 26.40
C MET A 195 -4.90 7.73 27.00
N LYS A 196 -3.72 7.65 26.36
CA LYS A 196 -2.51 8.36 26.78
C LYS A 196 -2.42 9.79 26.24
N ARG A 197 -3.29 10.15 25.30
CA ARG A 197 -3.43 11.52 24.77
C ARG A 197 -4.43 12.29 25.63
#